data_AF-A0AAV5ZD39-F1
#
_entry.id   AF-A0AAV5ZD39-F1
#
_cell.length_a   1.000
_cell.length_b   1.000
_cell.length_c   1.000
_cell.angle_alpha   90.00
_cell.angle_beta   90.00
_cell.angle_gamma   90.00
#
_symmetry.space_group_name_H-M   'P 1'
#
loop_
_entity.id
_entity.type
_entity.pdbx_description
1 polymer ?
#
loop_
_entity_poly.entity_id
_entity_poly.type
_entity_poly.pdbx_seq_one_letter_code
_entity_poly.pdbx_strand_id
1 'polypeptide(L)'
;MNVMAQPTHGSLELSGRPLGYHGAVCDFKRRLIEATLHQMRGNRTHTARALGLQRTYLLRLMRELRVAAPPPPQRPRRVMVG
;
A
#
# COMPACT_ATOMS: atom_id res chain seq x y z
N MET A 1 18.24 -43.32 -26.94
CA MET A 1 16.95 -42.63 -27.08
C MET A 1 16.97 -41.42 -26.16
N ASN A 2 17.22 -40.24 -26.73
CA ASN A 2 17.37 -39.00 -25.98
C ASN A 2 15.98 -38.39 -25.76
N VAL A 3 15.47 -38.36 -24.53
CA VAL A 3 14.33 -37.51 -24.17
C VAL A 3 14.84 -36.38 -23.29
N MET A 4 14.97 -35.23 -23.93
CA MET A 4 15.07 -33.93 -23.29
C MET A 4 13.73 -33.60 -22.65
N ALA A 5 13.74 -33.27 -21.36
CA ALA A 5 12.77 -32.37 -20.76
C ALA A 5 13.42 -31.73 -19.52
N GLN A 6 14.23 -30.70 -19.75
CA GLN A 6 14.51 -29.72 -18.69
C GLN A 6 13.27 -28.78 -18.54
N PRO A 7 13.17 -27.97 -17.48
CA PRO A 7 12.00 -27.83 -16.63
C PRO A 7 11.12 -26.64 -17.03
N THR A 8 9.82 -26.85 -17.17
CA THR A 8 8.87 -25.76 -17.46
C THR A 8 7.64 -25.81 -16.54
N HIS A 9 7.86 -25.63 -15.25
CA HIS A 9 6.81 -25.02 -14.43
C HIS A 9 7.13 -23.54 -14.30
N GLY A 10 6.39 -22.77 -15.11
CA GLY A 10 6.47 -21.34 -15.17
C GLY A 10 6.29 -20.68 -13.81
N SER A 11 6.95 -19.53 -13.70
CA SER A 11 6.55 -18.38 -12.89
C SER A 11 5.03 -18.20 -12.77
N LEU A 12 4.64 -17.50 -11.68
CA LEU A 12 3.29 -17.23 -11.18
C LEU A 12 2.72 -18.45 -10.43
N GLU A 13 2.66 -18.48 -9.10
CA GLU A 13 1.53 -17.92 -8.34
C GLU A 13 1.80 -18.06 -6.81
N LEU A 14 2.74 -17.30 -6.24
CA LEU A 14 2.95 -17.30 -4.77
C LEU A 14 3.02 -15.91 -4.14
N SER A 15 2.73 -14.84 -4.87
CA SER A 15 2.77 -13.46 -4.35
C SER A 15 1.65 -13.12 -3.35
N GLY A 16 0.81 -14.10 -2.98
CA GLY A 16 -0.42 -13.87 -2.22
C GLY A 16 -0.64 -14.74 -0.99
N ARG A 17 0.35 -15.51 -0.53
CA ARG A 17 0.18 -16.30 0.71
C ARG A 17 0.45 -15.38 1.92
N PRO A 18 -0.57 -15.01 2.72
CA PRO A 18 -0.31 -14.30 3.95
C PRO A 18 0.55 -15.20 4.84
N LEU A 19 1.72 -14.71 5.23
CA LEU A 19 2.75 -15.41 6.02
C LEU A 19 2.29 -15.66 7.48
N GLY A 20 1.10 -16.22 7.67
CA GLY A 20 0.43 -16.38 8.95
C GLY A 20 -0.44 -15.17 9.33
N TYR A 21 -0.94 -15.16 10.56
CA TYR A 21 -1.84 -14.13 11.11
C TYR A 21 -1.31 -12.71 10.89
N HIS A 22 -0.01 -12.48 11.12
CA HIS A 22 0.63 -11.19 10.90
C HIS A 22 0.55 -10.74 9.42
N GLY A 23 0.70 -11.66 8.48
CA GLY A 23 0.56 -11.36 7.06
C GLY A 23 -0.87 -10.97 6.69
N ALA A 24 -1.86 -11.72 7.18
CA ALA A 24 -3.27 -11.44 6.94
C ALA A 24 -3.70 -10.10 7.57
N VAL A 25 -3.24 -9.80 8.78
CA VAL A 25 -3.49 -8.53 9.47
C VAL A 25 -2.83 -7.36 8.74
N CYS A 26 -1.60 -7.53 8.25
CA CYS A 26 -0.91 -6.51 7.45
C CYS A 26 -1.66 -6.23 6.14
N ASP A 27 -2.12 -7.27 5.44
CA ASP A 27 -2.88 -7.12 4.20
C ASP A 27 -4.23 -6.45 4.44
N PHE A 28 -4.95 -6.85 5.49
CA PHE A 28 -6.20 -6.20 5.90
C PHE A 28 -6.00 -4.70 6.20
N LYS A 29 -5.00 -4.35 7.02
CA LYS A 29 -4.69 -2.95 7.35
C LYS A 29 -4.36 -2.14 6.10
N ARG A 30 -3.59 -2.72 5.18
CA ARG A 30 -3.26 -2.10 3.89
C ARG A 30 -4.53 -1.81 3.08
N ARG A 31 -5.37 -2.83 2.83
CA ARG A 31 -6.61 -2.67 2.07
C ARG A 31 -7.58 -1.68 2.71
N LEU A 32 -7.68 -1.68 4.04
CA LEU A 32 -8.53 -0.73 4.78
C LEU A 32 -8.05 0.71 4.58
N ILE A 33 -6.74 0.95 4.66
CA ILE A 33 -6.15 2.28 4.43
C ILE A 33 -6.35 2.71 2.97
N GLU A 34 -6.15 1.81 2.00
CA GLU A 34 -6.35 2.10 0.57
C GLU A 34 -7.80 2.43 0.25
N ALA A 35 -8.75 1.60 0.69
CA ALA A 35 -10.18 1.82 0.47
C ALA A 35 -10.64 3.16 1.08
N THR A 36 -10.12 3.50 2.26
CA THR A 36 -10.43 4.77 2.90
C THR A 36 -9.79 5.95 2.16
N LEU A 37 -8.53 5.83 1.73
CA LEU A 37 -7.88 6.87 0.92
C LEU A 37 -8.63 7.12 -0.40
N HIS A 38 -9.11 6.06 -1.05
CA HIS A 38 -9.93 6.17 -2.26
C HIS A 38 -11.25 6.91 -1.99
N GLN A 39 -11.97 6.53 -0.93
CA GLN A 39 -13.21 7.21 -0.53
C GLN A 39 -12.97 8.69 -0.19
N MET A 40 -11.86 9.00 0.49
CA MET A 40 -11.51 10.36 0.89
C MET A 40 -10.77 11.17 -0.20
N ARG A 41 -10.72 10.66 -1.45
CA ARG A 41 -10.05 11.28 -2.60
C ARG A 41 -8.59 11.69 -2.31
N GLY A 42 -7.87 10.87 -1.55
CA GLY A 42 -6.47 11.11 -1.18
C GLY A 42 -6.27 12.17 -0.09
N ASN A 43 -7.33 12.68 0.55
CA ASN A 43 -7.19 13.61 1.67
C ASN A 43 -6.76 12.87 2.94
N ARG A 44 -5.45 12.85 3.18
CA ARG A 44 -4.79 12.14 4.29
C ARG A 44 -5.28 12.56 5.68
N THR A 45 -5.59 13.85 5.87
CA THR A 45 -6.11 14.35 7.16
C THR A 45 -7.51 13.80 7.41
N HIS A 46 -8.33 13.78 6.36
CA HIS A 46 -9.70 13.27 6.45
C HIS A 46 -9.71 11.74 6.56
N THR A 47 -8.79 11.05 5.87
CA THR A 47 -8.57 9.61 6.01
C THR A 47 -8.19 9.23 7.44
N ALA A 48 -7.26 9.97 8.05
CA ALA A 48 -6.86 9.74 9.44
C ALA A 48 -8.05 9.91 10.40
N ARG A 49 -8.84 10.97 10.21
CA ARG A 49 -10.06 11.20 10.99
C ARG A 49 -11.11 10.10 10.79
N ALA A 50 -11.32 9.65 9.55
CA ALA A 50 -12.26 8.57 9.23
C ALA A 50 -11.86 7.23 9.84
N LEU A 51 -10.54 6.98 9.95
CA LEU A 51 -10.00 5.80 10.63
C LEU A 51 -9.90 5.96 12.15
N GLY A 52 -10.23 7.13 12.72
CA GLY A 52 -10.05 7.42 14.14
C GLY A 52 -8.58 7.50 14.58
N LEU A 53 -7.65 7.66 13.63
CA LEU A 53 -6.21 7.67 13.88
C LEU A 53 -5.65 9.09 13.88
N GLN A 54 -4.59 9.31 14.65
CA GLN A 54 -3.80 10.53 14.51
C GLN A 54 -3.12 10.54 13.13
N ARG A 55 -3.06 11.71 12.48
CA ARG A 55 -2.42 11.88 11.15
C ARG A 55 -0.97 11.36 11.11
N THR A 56 -0.22 11.57 12.19
CA THR A 56 1.15 11.07 12.39
C THR A 56 1.21 9.55 12.44
N TYR A 57 0.25 8.92 13.11
CA TYR A 57 0.15 7.47 13.19
C TYR A 57 -0.25 6.84 11.85
N LEU A 58 -1.18 7.47 11.12
CA LEU A 58 -1.50 7.06 9.74
C LEU A 58 -0.24 7.10 8.84
N LEU A 59 0.54 8.19 8.91
CA LEU A 59 1.80 8.30 8.15
C LEU A 59 2.82 7.23 8.54
N ARG A 60 2.90 6.86 9.83
CA ARG A 60 3.74 5.73 10.28
C ARG A 60 3.24 4.40 9.71
N LEU A 61 1.95 4.11 9.82
CA LEU A 61 1.31 2.90 9.26
C LEU A 61 1.55 2.77 7.76
N MET A 62 1.42 3.86 7.00
CA MET A 62 1.64 3.84 5.55
C MET A 62 3.08 3.46 5.17
N ARG A 63 4.06 3.93 5.96
CA ARG A 63 5.48 3.59 5.77
C ARG A 63 5.78 2.14 6.17
N GLU A 64 5.22 1.70 7.30
CA GLU A 64 5.41 0.36 7.86
C GLU A 64 4.77 -0.73 6.98
N LEU A 65 3.55 -0.50 6.51
CA LEU A 65 2.78 -1.44 5.68
C LEU A 65 3.12 -1.37 4.19
N ARG A 66 4.03 -0.46 3.79
CA ARG A 66 4.37 -0.14 2.38
C ARG A 66 3.13 0.12 1.53
N VAL A 67 2.12 0.81 2.10
CA VAL A 67 0.91 1.16 1.35
C VAL A 67 1.31 2.21 0.32
N ALA A 68 1.18 1.86 -0.97
CA ALA A 68 1.37 2.78 -2.08
C ALA A 68 0.21 3.76 -2.13
N ALA A 69 0.11 4.64 -1.13
CA ALA A 69 -0.81 5.75 -1.25
C ALA A 69 -0.34 6.59 -2.43
N PRO A 70 -1.25 6.96 -3.34
CA PRO A 70 -0.89 7.82 -4.46
C PRO A 70 -0.12 9.03 -3.89
N PRO A 71 1.01 9.41 -4.54
CA PRO A 71 1.80 10.53 -4.10
C PRO A 71 0.87 11.72 -3.86
N PRO A 72 1.07 12.48 -2.77
CA PRO A 72 0.22 13.65 -2.57
C PRO A 72 0.37 14.51 -3.82
N PRO A 73 -0.70 15.15 -4.34
CA PRO A 73 -0.53 16.11 -5.42
C PRO A 73 0.53 17.09 -4.92
N GLN A 74 1.67 17.09 -5.60
CA GLN A 74 2.78 17.95 -5.28
C GLN A 74 2.23 19.36 -5.46
N ARG A 75 1.89 20.03 -4.36
CA ARG A 75 1.58 21.46 -4.43
C ARG A 75 2.81 22.09 -5.06
N PRO A 76 2.71 22.71 -6.25
CA PRO A 76 3.85 23.38 -6.84
C PRO A 76 4.36 24.34 -5.78
N ARG A 77 5.61 24.10 -5.38
CA ARG A 77 6.33 24.91 -4.41
C ARG A 77 6.30 26.31 -5.02
N ARG A 78 5.46 27.19 -4.48
CA ARG A 78 5.31 28.55 -4.99
C ARG A 78 6.66 29.22 -4.83
N VAL A 79 7.41 29.28 -5.93
CA VAL A 79 8.65 30.03 -6.02
C VAL A 79 8.21 31.47 -5.88
N MET A 80 8.45 32.04 -4.70
CA MET A 80 8.21 33.44 -4.43
C MET A 80 9.38 34.18 -5.06
N VAL A 81 9.17 34.67 -6.28
CA VAL A 81 10.06 35.65 -6.90
C VAL A 81 9.72 37.00 -6.27
N GLY A 82 10.70 37.59 -5.60
CA GLY A 82 10.64 38.88 -4.94
C GLY A 82 11.96 39.15 -4.26
#